data_AF-A0A957ZCV6-F1
#
_entry.id   AF-A0A957ZCV6-F1
#
_cell.length_a   1.000
_cell.length_b   1.000
_cell.length_c   1.000
_cell.angle_alpha   90.00
_cell.angle_beta   90.00
_cell.angle_gamma   90.00
#
_symmetry.space_group_name_H-M   'P 1'
#
loop_
_entity.id
_entity.type
_entity.pdbx_description
1 polymer ?
#
loop_
_entity_poly.entity_id
_entity_poly.type
_entity_poly.pdbx_seq_one_letter_code
_entity_poly.pdbx_strand_id
1 'polypeptide(L)'
;MSTIRDVAIKAGVHPSTVSRVFSGNAKISQETQTRVLDAAQKLDFHPNAIARSLSVKRTCTIAIVIPHIYSGYFDDEFFPQVVQGLLNFAYPRGYRILVGGSNSHSDEIVQTFDILGSR
;
A
#
# COMPACT_ATOMS: atom_id res chain seq x y z
N MET A 1 5.32 6.40 -19.14
CA MET A 1 5.17 6.37 -17.67
C MET A 1 6.37 7.09 -17.10
N SER A 2 6.18 8.18 -16.36
CA SER A 2 7.28 8.89 -15.70
C SER A 2 7.79 8.09 -14.51
N THR A 3 9.09 8.11 -14.27
CA THR A 3 9.77 7.39 -13.20
C THR A 3 10.28 8.34 -12.13
N ILE A 4 10.68 7.79 -10.98
CA ILE A 4 11.30 8.58 -9.91
C ILE A 4 12.58 9.30 -10.37
N ARG A 5 13.28 8.76 -11.39
CA ARG A 5 14.47 9.37 -11.99
C ARG A 5 14.09 10.59 -12.83
N ASP A 6 12.99 10.52 -13.57
CA ASP A 6 12.52 11.64 -14.41
C ASP A 6 12.12 12.84 -13.53
N VAL A 7 11.44 12.57 -12.41
CA VAL A 7 11.11 13.58 -11.39
C VAL A 7 12.39 14.16 -10.78
N ALA A 8 13.37 13.33 -10.45
CA ALA A 8 14.63 13.76 -9.86
C ALA A 8 15.42 14.69 -10.80
N ILE A 9 15.50 14.34 -12.08
CA ILE A 9 16.13 15.16 -13.12
C ILE A 9 15.41 16.50 -13.24
N LYS A 10 14.07 16.51 -13.32
CA LYS A 10 13.29 17.74 -13.48
C LYS A 10 13.30 18.64 -12.25
N ALA A 11 13.38 18.08 -11.05
CA ALA A 11 13.49 18.83 -9.80
C ALA A 11 14.94 19.24 -9.47
N GLY A 12 15.94 18.72 -10.18
CA GLY A 12 17.36 18.99 -9.92
C GLY A 12 17.84 18.41 -8.60
N VAL A 13 17.40 17.21 -8.24
CA VAL A 13 17.76 16.51 -6.99
C VAL A 13 18.15 15.07 -7.25
N HIS A 14 18.77 14.41 -6.27
CA HIS A 14 19.03 12.97 -6.35
C HIS A 14 17.73 12.15 -6.19
N PRO A 15 17.57 10.99 -6.84
CA PRO A 15 16.37 10.14 -6.71
C PRO A 15 16.00 9.76 -5.27
N SER A 16 17.00 9.65 -4.38
CA SER A 16 16.75 9.40 -2.95
C SER A 16 16.03 10.56 -2.26
N THR A 17 16.23 11.80 -2.71
CA THR A 17 15.50 12.98 -2.21
C THR A 17 14.03 12.91 -2.60
N VAL A 18 13.73 12.56 -3.85
CA VAL A 18 12.36 12.34 -4.32
C VAL A 18 11.67 11.26 -3.51
N SER A 19 12.36 10.13 -3.27
CA SER A 19 11.84 9.03 -2.45
C SER A 19 11.51 9.50 -1.03
N ARG A 20 12.35 10.33 -0.40
CA ARG A 20 12.10 10.86 0.94
C ARG A 20 10.93 11.85 0.99
N VAL A 21 10.74 12.66 -0.05
CA VAL A 21 9.57 13.57 -0.18
C VAL A 21 8.27 12.76 -0.14
N PHE A 22 8.17 11.71 -0.96
CA PHE A 22 6.98 10.86 -1.01
C PHE A 22 6.83 9.91 0.19
N SER A 23 7.91 9.65 0.92
CA SER A 23 7.88 8.84 2.14
C SER A 23 7.55 9.64 3.40
N GLY A 24 7.37 10.97 3.31
CA GLY A 24 7.01 11.83 4.44
C GLY A 24 8.12 12.02 5.47
N ASN A 25 9.38 11.85 5.09
CA ASN A 25 10.50 11.88 6.04
C ASN A 25 10.93 13.33 6.34
N ALA A 26 10.91 13.74 7.61
CA ALA A 26 10.95 15.13 8.09
C ALA A 26 12.27 15.93 7.90
N LYS A 27 13.24 15.43 7.13
CA LYS A 27 14.55 16.07 6.93
C LYS A 27 14.73 16.63 5.51
N ILE A 28 13.74 17.32 4.97
CA ILE A 28 13.82 17.99 3.65
C ILE A 28 13.34 19.43 3.81
N SER A 29 14.05 20.37 3.18
CA SER A 29 13.59 21.77 3.17
C SER A 29 12.27 21.90 2.42
N GLN A 30 11.40 22.80 2.87
CA GLN A 30 10.13 23.09 2.19
C GLN A 30 10.34 23.48 0.72
N GLU A 31 11.40 24.22 0.42
CA GLU A 31 11.77 24.58 -0.95
C GLU A 31 12.02 23.34 -1.82
N THR A 32 12.80 22.38 -1.33
CA THR A 32 13.09 21.15 -2.07
C THR A 32 11.85 20.29 -2.22
N GLN A 33 11.03 20.20 -1.16
CA GLN A 33 9.76 19.48 -1.21
C GLN A 33 8.83 20.06 -2.29
N THR A 34 8.69 21.39 -2.34
CA THR A 34 7.86 22.09 -3.33
C THR A 34 8.34 21.82 -4.74
N ARG A 35 9.65 21.96 -5.01
CA ARG A 35 10.22 21.67 -6.35
C ARG A 35 9.96 20.25 -6.82
N VAL A 36 10.07 19.26 -5.91
CA VAL A 36 9.82 17.85 -6.23
C VAL A 36 8.33 17.61 -6.53
N LEU A 37 7.43 18.17 -5.74
CA LEU A 37 5.98 18.02 -5.95
C LEU A 37 5.54 18.66 -7.27
N ASP A 38 6.02 19.86 -7.59
CA ASP A 38 5.77 20.54 -8.87
C ASP A 38 6.28 19.72 -10.07
N ALA A 39 7.49 19.17 -9.95
CA ALA A 39 8.07 18.33 -11.00
C ALA A 39 7.26 17.05 -11.21
N ALA A 40 6.81 16.41 -10.13
CA ALA A 40 5.97 15.23 -10.18
C ALA A 40 4.62 15.52 -10.83
N GLN A 41 3.96 16.63 -10.46
CA GLN A 41 2.69 17.04 -11.05
C GLN A 41 2.83 17.31 -12.56
N LYS A 42 3.87 18.05 -12.98
CA LYS A 42 4.14 18.33 -14.40
C LYS A 42 4.46 17.08 -15.24
N LEU A 43 4.84 15.99 -14.59
CA LEU A 43 5.17 14.71 -15.24
C LEU A 43 4.08 13.66 -15.07
N ASP A 44 2.96 14.01 -14.45
CA ASP A 44 1.88 13.08 -14.09
C ASP A 44 2.41 11.84 -13.33
N PHE A 45 3.41 12.07 -12.46
CA PHE A 45 4.09 11.00 -11.75
C PHE A 45 3.27 10.50 -10.56
N HIS A 46 3.01 9.20 -10.55
CA HIS A 46 2.34 8.51 -9.47
C HIS A 46 3.31 7.51 -8.79
N PRO A 47 3.54 7.63 -7.47
CA PRO A 47 4.37 6.70 -6.74
C PRO A 47 3.85 5.25 -6.86
N ASN A 48 4.71 4.34 -7.29
CA ASN A 48 4.35 2.92 -7.39
C ASN A 48 4.44 2.26 -6.01
N ALA A 49 3.28 1.88 -5.46
CA ALA A 49 3.18 1.22 -4.16
C ALA A 49 3.90 -0.13 -4.10
N ILE A 50 3.96 -0.88 -5.21
CA ILE A 50 4.66 -2.17 -5.31
C ILE A 50 6.18 -1.95 -5.26
N ALA A 51 6.69 -0.97 -6.01
CA ALA A 51 8.10 -0.61 -5.96
C ALA A 51 8.51 -0.12 -4.56
N ARG A 52 7.61 0.60 -3.88
CA ARG A 52 7.80 1.02 -2.50
C ARG A 52 7.85 -0.17 -1.55
N SER A 53 6.90 -1.09 -1.59
CA SER A 53 6.87 -2.26 -0.70
C SER A 53 8.10 -3.15 -0.84
N LEU A 54 8.61 -3.30 -2.07
CA LEU A 54 9.88 -3.97 -2.36
C LEU A 54 11.05 -3.27 -1.66
N SER A 55 11.15 -1.94 -1.77
CA SER A 55 12.24 -1.18 -1.18
C SER A 55 12.25 -1.22 0.36
N VAL A 56 11.08 -1.25 1.00
CA VAL A 56 10.94 -1.28 2.47
C VAL A 56 10.82 -2.70 3.04
N LYS A 57 10.90 -3.74 2.18
CA LYS A 57 10.69 -5.16 2.53
C LYS A 57 9.44 -5.40 3.39
N ARG A 58 8.39 -4.60 3.15
CA ARG A 58 7.12 -4.66 3.87
C ARG A 58 6.01 -4.33 2.89
N THR A 59 5.03 -5.22 2.79
CA THR A 59 3.85 -5.06 1.94
C THR A 59 2.88 -4.02 2.48
N CYS A 60 2.92 -3.75 3.79
CA CYS A 60 1.90 -3.00 4.51
C CYS A 60 0.49 -3.55 4.24
N THR A 61 0.36 -4.87 4.14
CA THR A 61 -0.91 -5.54 3.91
C THR A 61 -1.30 -6.36 5.14
N ILE A 62 -2.56 -6.25 5.57
CA ILE A 62 -3.19 -7.10 6.58
C ILE A 62 -4.14 -8.03 5.83
N ALA A 63 -3.97 -9.35 5.99
CA ALA A 63 -4.94 -10.30 5.46
C ALA A 63 -5.98 -10.69 6.51
N ILE A 64 -7.24 -10.74 6.08
CA ILE A 64 -8.34 -11.35 6.80
C ILE A 64 -8.64 -12.66 6.09
N VAL A 65 -8.59 -13.77 6.83
CA VAL A 65 -8.99 -15.08 6.35
C VAL A 65 -10.38 -15.38 6.89
N ILE A 66 -11.33 -15.59 5.99
CA ILE A 66 -12.70 -15.95 6.31
C ILE A 66 -12.83 -17.47 6.18
N PRO A 67 -13.01 -18.20 7.30
CA PRO A 67 -13.21 -19.63 7.27
C PRO A 67 -14.60 -19.97 6.75
N HIS A 68 -14.68 -20.82 5.72
CA HIS A 68 -15.93 -21.30 5.12
C HIS A 68 -16.88 -20.16 4.70
N ILE A 69 -16.73 -19.69 3.47
CA ILE A 69 -17.69 -18.77 2.84
C ILE A 69 -19.00 -19.54 2.56
N TYR A 70 -19.84 -19.75 3.57
CA TYR A 70 -21.21 -20.21 3.35
C TYR A 70 -22.07 -19.02 2.91
N SER A 71 -23.16 -19.32 2.19
CA SER A 71 -23.98 -18.35 1.47
C SER A 71 -24.55 -17.19 2.31
N GLY A 72 -24.43 -17.21 3.64
CA GLY A 72 -24.95 -16.16 4.54
C GLY A 72 -23.89 -15.26 5.19
N TYR A 73 -22.60 -15.45 4.91
CA TYR A 73 -21.54 -14.72 5.63
C TYR A 73 -21.55 -13.20 5.39
N PHE A 74 -21.94 -12.78 4.17
CA PHE A 74 -22.09 -11.37 3.81
C PHE A 74 -23.54 -10.87 3.91
N ASP A 75 -24.48 -11.74 4.30
CA ASP A 75 -25.88 -11.38 4.45
C ASP A 75 -26.16 -10.77 5.84
N ASP A 76 -25.30 -11.05 6.83
CA ASP A 76 -25.33 -10.41 8.14
C ASP A 76 -24.54 -9.09 8.13
N GLU A 77 -25.13 -8.04 8.70
CA GLU A 77 -24.56 -6.70 8.81
C GLU A 77 -23.31 -6.64 9.71
N PHE A 78 -23.08 -7.65 10.56
CA PHE A 78 -21.92 -7.72 11.45
C PHE A 78 -20.58 -7.67 10.71
N PHE A 79 -20.38 -8.52 9.70
CA PHE A 79 -19.06 -8.63 9.06
C PHE A 79 -18.68 -7.38 8.23
N PRO A 80 -19.58 -6.79 7.42
CA PRO A 80 -19.32 -5.51 6.77
C PRO A 80 -18.91 -4.40 7.74
N GLN A 81 -19.54 -4.30 8.92
CA GLN A 81 -19.19 -3.30 9.93
C GLN A 81 -17.78 -3.52 10.50
N VAL A 82 -17.38 -4.76 10.76
CA VAL A 82 -16.02 -5.08 11.22
C VAL A 82 -14.99 -4.70 10.16
N VAL A 83 -15.22 -5.08 8.89
CA VAL A 83 -14.32 -4.73 7.77
C VAL A 83 -14.23 -3.22 7.61
N GLN A 84 -15.36 -2.50 7.70
CA GLN A 84 -15.40 -1.05 7.62
C GLN A 84 -14.58 -0.40 8.75
N GLY A 85 -14.73 -0.87 9.99
CA GLY A 85 -13.94 -0.40 11.13
C GLY A 85 -12.44 -0.62 10.92
N LEU A 86 -12.07 -1.81 10.41
CA LEU A 86 -10.69 -2.14 10.08
C LEU A 86 -10.13 -1.23 8.98
N LEU A 87 -10.89 -1.01 7.91
CA LEU A 87 -10.50 -0.12 6.80
C LEU A 87 -10.27 1.31 7.29
N ASN A 88 -11.18 1.85 8.09
CA ASN A 88 -11.08 3.20 8.66
C ASN A 88 -9.84 3.36 9.54
N PHE A 89 -9.43 2.31 10.23
CA PHE A 89 -8.22 2.32 11.06
C PHE A 89 -6.93 2.10 10.26
N ALA A 90 -6.93 1.18 9.32
CA ALA A 90 -5.75 0.72 8.58
C ALA A 90 -5.35 1.68 7.45
N TYR A 91 -6.32 2.22 6.71
CA TYR A 91 -6.06 3.04 5.53
C TYR A 91 -5.25 4.31 5.82
N PRO A 92 -5.56 5.11 6.86
CA PRO A 92 -4.76 6.30 7.19
C PRO A 92 -3.32 5.97 7.63
N ARG A 93 -3.07 4.73 8.06
CA ARG A 93 -1.74 4.25 8.48
C ARG A 93 -0.95 3.63 7.32
N GLY A 94 -1.47 3.69 6.10
CA GLY A 94 -0.84 3.14 4.91
C GLY A 94 -0.93 1.62 4.82
N TYR A 95 -1.83 1.00 5.58
CA TYR A 95 -2.11 -0.43 5.47
C TYR A 95 -3.24 -0.69 4.47
N ARG A 96 -3.09 -1.77 3.70
CA ARG A 96 -4.14 -2.32 2.82
C ARG A 96 -4.71 -3.58 3.43
N ILE A 97 -5.98 -3.84 3.16
CA ILE A 97 -6.66 -5.05 3.60
C ILE A 97 -6.80 -6.01 2.41
N LEU A 98 -6.41 -7.26 2.61
CA LEU A 98 -6.66 -8.38 1.69
C LEU A 98 -7.66 -9.32 2.36
N VAL A 99 -8.72 -9.70 1.67
CA VAL A 99 -9.69 -10.68 2.19
C VAL A 99 -9.57 -11.96 1.36
N GLY A 100 -9.33 -13.08 2.03
CA GLY A 100 -9.24 -14.41 1.42
C GLY A 100 -10.15 -15.40 2.14
N GLY A 101 -10.64 -16.40 1.43
CA GLY A 101 -11.42 -17.50 2.00
C GLY A 101 -11.49 -18.67 1.03
N SER A 102 -11.81 -19.87 1.52
CA SER A 102 -11.96 -21.07 0.70
C SER A 102 -13.06 -21.99 1.26
N ASN A 103 -13.27 -23.14 0.64
CA ASN A 103 -14.20 -24.17 1.14
C ASN A 103 -13.49 -25.23 2.02
N SER A 104 -12.17 -25.16 2.18
CA SER A 104 -11.31 -26.11 2.91
C SER A 104 -10.44 -25.37 3.94
N HIS A 105 -10.60 -25.72 5.23
CA HIS A 105 -9.95 -25.05 6.37
C HIS A 105 -8.41 -25.06 6.32
N SER A 106 -7.81 -26.13 5.79
CA SER A 106 -6.36 -26.33 5.77
C SER A 106 -5.66 -25.53 4.66
N ASP A 107 -6.34 -25.32 3.53
CA ASP A 107 -5.77 -24.66 2.36
C ASP A 107 -5.83 -23.14 2.45
N GLU A 108 -6.80 -22.58 3.18
CA GLU A 108 -7.06 -21.14 3.31
C GLU A 108 -5.87 -20.36 3.85
N ILE A 109 -5.33 -20.84 4.96
CA ILE A 109 -4.27 -20.16 5.68
C ILE A 109 -3.01 -20.17 4.81
N VAL A 110 -2.65 -21.32 4.24
CA VAL A 110 -1.44 -21.49 3.42
C VAL A 110 -1.51 -20.62 2.17
N GLN A 111 -2.61 -20.65 1.42
CA GLN A 111 -2.77 -19.84 0.20
C GLN A 111 -2.72 -18.33 0.50
N THR A 112 -3.34 -17.90 1.59
CA THR A 112 -3.32 -16.49 1.99
C THR A 112 -1.93 -16.06 2.43
N PHE A 113 -1.19 -16.91 3.14
CA PHE A 113 0.21 -16.67 3.51
C PHE A 113 1.13 -16.58 2.27
N ASP A 114 0.94 -17.44 1.27
CA ASP A 114 1.72 -17.41 0.03
C ASP A 114 1.52 -16.08 -0.73
N ILE A 115 0.29 -15.57 -0.80
CA ILE A 115 -0.02 -14.27 -1.43
C ILE A 115 0.62 -13.10 -0.66
N LEU A 116 0.68 -13.18 0.67
CA LEU A 116 1.30 -12.15 1.51
C LEU A 116 2.84 -12.15 1.43
N GLY A 117 3.44 -13.18 0.83
CA GLY A 117 4.85 -13.17 0.45
C GLY A 117 5.79 -13.36 1.64
N SER A 118 5.62 -14.44 2.41
CA SER A 118 6.72 -14.95 3.22
C SER A 118 7.68 -15.81 2.38
N ARG A 119 8.70 -15.17 1.83
CA ARG A 119 10.06 -15.74 1.71
C ARG A 119 11.08 -14.70 2.14
#